data_AF-A0A926YPE5-F1
#
_entry.id   AF-A0A926YPE5-F1
#
_cell.length_a   1.000
_cell.length_b   1.000
_cell.length_c   1.000
_cell.angle_alpha   90.00
_cell.angle_beta   90.00
_cell.angle_gamma   90.00
#
_symmetry.space_group_name_H-M   'P 1'
#
loop_
_entity.id
_entity.type
_entity.pdbx_description
1 polymer ?
#
loop_
_entity_poly.entity_id
_entity_poly.type
_entity_poly.pdbx_seq_one_letter_code
_entity_poly.pdbx_strand_id
1 'polypeptide(L)'
;MDFSVSCTLVSQQFGALLLSLLLEAFMAVIVGYGWWGHPYTLAMIAIAATLITHPFVWFLFAAGEGYLNYGLRLVFIELLVVGVEAVAFHWGARYPLRRSVLLSLLTNSASLLVGKLIFQVFGCE
;
A
#
# COMPACT_ATOMS: atom_id res chain seq x y z
N MET A 1 -20.42 -20.85 6.70
CA MET A 1 -19.77 -19.89 5.79
C MET A 1 -19.75 -20.53 4.43
N ASP A 2 -20.50 -19.97 3.49
CA ASP A 2 -20.62 -20.53 2.15
C ASP A 2 -19.31 -20.36 1.38
N PHE A 3 -18.86 -21.44 0.75
CA PHE A 3 -17.62 -21.50 -0.02
C PHE A 3 -17.57 -20.43 -1.13
N SER A 4 -18.72 -20.05 -1.68
CA SER A 4 -18.87 -18.99 -2.69
C SER A 4 -18.44 -17.60 -2.19
N VAL A 5 -18.75 -17.25 -0.94
CA VAL A 5 -18.38 -15.95 -0.33
C VAL A 5 -16.87 -15.88 -0.08
N SER A 6 -16.23 -17.02 0.19
CA SER A 6 -14.77 -17.08 0.39
C SER A 6 -14.01 -16.88 -0.92
N CYS A 7 -14.49 -17.44 -2.04
CA CYS A 7 -13.85 -17.29 -3.34
C CYS A 7 -13.91 -15.84 -3.89
N THR A 8 -15.00 -15.11 -3.67
CA THR A 8 -15.12 -13.71 -4.11
C THR A 8 -14.22 -12.79 -3.27
N LEU A 9 -14.11 -13.03 -1.97
CA LEU A 9 -13.25 -12.25 -1.10
C LEU A 9 -11.76 -12.43 -1.46
N VAL A 10 -11.33 -13.67 -1.69
CA VAL A 10 -9.93 -13.96 -2.06
C VAL A 10 -9.58 -13.34 -3.41
N SER A 11 -10.46 -13.43 -4.41
CA SER A 11 -10.20 -12.82 -5.72
C SER A 11 -10.15 -11.29 -5.66
N GLN A 12 -11.00 -10.68 -4.82
CA GLN A 12 -10.99 -9.23 -4.58
C GLN A 12 -9.73 -8.78 -3.84
N GLN A 13 -9.33 -9.47 -2.77
CA GLN A 13 -8.10 -9.16 -2.01
C GLN A 13 -6.86 -9.30 -2.88
N PHE A 14 -6.78 -10.37 -3.68
CA PHE A 14 -5.69 -10.58 -4.61
C PHE A 14 -5.65 -9.48 -5.69
N GLY A 15 -6.81 -9.11 -6.25
CA GLY A 15 -6.92 -8.00 -7.19
C GLY A 15 -6.46 -6.67 -6.60
N ALA A 16 -6.85 -6.38 -5.35
CA ALA A 16 -6.42 -5.19 -4.63
C ALA A 16 -4.90 -5.19 -4.38
N LEU A 17 -4.32 -6.34 -4.00
CA LEU A 17 -2.87 -6.49 -3.84
C LEU A 17 -2.13 -6.24 -5.16
N LEU A 18 -2.55 -6.87 -6.25
CA LEU A 18 -1.94 -6.67 -7.56
C LEU A 18 -2.00 -5.20 -8.00
N LEU A 19 -3.12 -4.54 -7.78
CA LEU A 19 -3.28 -3.13 -8.11
C LEU A 19 -2.32 -2.26 -7.28
N SER A 20 -2.24 -2.48 -5.96
CA SER A 20 -1.31 -1.75 -5.10
C SER A 20 0.15 -1.98 -5.51
N LEU A 21 0.54 -3.22 -5.82
CA LEU A 21 1.90 -3.54 -6.30
C LEU A 21 2.25 -2.75 -7.56
N LEU A 22 1.33 -2.71 -8.53
CA LEU A 22 1.54 -1.98 -9.78
C LEU A 22 1.63 -0.47 -9.54
N LEU A 23 0.69 0.10 -8.79
CA LEU A 23 0.63 1.54 -8.53
C LEU A 23 1.81 2.02 -7.71
N GLU A 24 2.15 1.33 -6.64
CA GLU A 24 3.22 1.74 -5.73
C GLU A 24 4.59 1.60 -6.40
N ALA A 25 4.83 0.52 -7.16
CA ALA A 25 6.04 0.39 -7.95
C ALA A 25 6.16 1.50 -9.00
N PHE A 26 5.09 1.78 -9.74
CA PHE A 26 5.05 2.83 -10.75
C PHE A 26 5.30 4.22 -10.14
N MET A 27 4.61 4.54 -9.05
CA MET A 27 4.76 5.80 -8.34
C MET A 27 6.14 5.93 -7.70
N ALA A 28 6.68 4.85 -7.13
CA ALA A 28 8.02 4.85 -6.54
C ALA A 28 9.08 5.17 -7.60
N VAL A 29 8.94 4.59 -8.79
CA VAL A 29 9.81 4.90 -9.93
C VAL A 29 9.66 6.35 -10.36
N ILE A 30 8.45 6.84 -10.62
CA ILE A 30 8.25 8.21 -11.12
C ILE A 30 8.75 9.25 -10.12
N VAL A 31 8.38 9.11 -8.85
CA VAL A 31 8.73 10.08 -7.80
C VAL A 31 10.20 9.94 -7.42
N GLY A 32 10.71 8.71 -7.28
CA GLY A 32 12.07 8.44 -6.83
C GLY A 32 13.14 8.61 -7.91
N TYR A 33 12.81 8.48 -9.20
CA TYR A 33 13.78 8.61 -10.29
C TYR A 33 14.46 9.99 -10.30
N GLY A 34 13.74 11.05 -9.94
CA GLY A 34 14.28 12.40 -9.80
C GLY A 34 15.34 12.57 -8.69
N TRP A 35 15.51 11.58 -7.81
CA TRP A 35 16.42 11.62 -6.66
C TRP A 35 17.60 10.62 -6.77
N TRP A 36 17.94 10.20 -7.99
CA TRP A 36 19.03 9.26 -8.32
C TRP A 36 18.79 7.79 -7.95
N GLY A 37 17.53 7.35 -7.88
CA GLY A 37 17.24 5.92 -7.74
C GLY A 37 17.30 5.21 -9.09
N HIS A 38 17.88 4.01 -9.12
CA HIS A 38 17.70 3.12 -10.26
C HIS A 38 16.24 2.66 -10.31
N PRO A 39 15.54 2.82 -11.45
CA PRO A 39 14.11 2.55 -11.54
C PRO A 39 13.77 1.10 -11.17
N TYR A 40 14.58 0.14 -11.62
CA TYR A 40 14.39 -1.27 -11.26
C TYR A 40 14.53 -1.52 -9.76
N THR A 41 15.51 -0.90 -9.10
CA THR A 41 15.71 -1.04 -7.65
C THR A 41 14.54 -0.44 -6.87
N LEU A 42 14.05 0.73 -7.28
CA LEU A 42 12.89 1.37 -6.64
C LEU A 42 11.62 0.53 -6.79
N ALA A 43 11.35 0.02 -7.99
CA ALA A 43 10.22 -0.86 -8.24
C ALA A 43 10.29 -2.14 -7.39
N MET A 44 11.46 -2.78 -7.32
CA MET A 44 11.64 -4.00 -6.53
C MET A 44 11.48 -3.77 -5.03
N ILE A 45 12.00 -2.65 -4.51
CA ILE A 45 11.83 -2.28 -3.10
C ILE A 45 10.37 -2.01 -2.79
N ALA A 46 9.67 -1.24 -3.65
CA ALA A 46 8.25 -0.97 -3.49
C ALA A 46 7.46 -2.28 -3.47
N ILE A 47 7.62 -3.14 -4.48
CA ILE A 47 6.96 -4.45 -4.55
C ILE A 47 7.22 -5.28 -3.29
N ALA A 48 8.47 -5.39 -2.85
CA ALA A 48 8.83 -6.16 -1.66
C ALA A 48 8.19 -5.57 -0.39
N ALA A 49 8.19 -4.25 -0.26
CA ALA A 49 7.59 -3.58 0.89
C ALA A 49 6.06 -3.77 0.91
N THR A 50 5.36 -3.55 -0.21
CA THR A 50 3.92 -3.77 -0.35
C THR A 50 3.53 -5.22 -0.05
N LEU A 51 4.29 -6.21 -0.57
CA LEU A 51 4.05 -7.63 -0.28
C LEU A 51 4.16 -7.95 1.21
N ILE A 52 5.04 -7.25 1.93
CA ILE A 52 5.18 -7.40 3.37
C ILE A 52 4.04 -6.69 4.08
N THR A 53 3.71 -5.45 3.74
CA THR A 53 2.75 -4.61 4.47
C THR A 53 1.30 -5.01 4.26
N HIS A 54 0.88 -5.41 3.05
CA HIS A 54 -0.53 -5.71 2.75
C HIS A 54 -1.18 -6.80 3.61
N PRO A 55 -0.54 -7.96 3.86
CA PRO A 55 -1.10 -8.95 4.79
C PRO A 55 -1.36 -8.38 6.18
N PHE A 56 -0.49 -7.48 6.67
CA PHE A 56 -0.69 -6.81 7.95
C PHE A 56 -1.80 -5.76 7.87
N VAL A 57 -1.94 -5.03 6.77
CA VAL A 57 -3.06 -4.10 6.56
C VAL A 57 -4.39 -4.82 6.72
N TRP A 58 -4.58 -5.95 6.04
CA TRP A 58 -5.83 -6.73 6.15
C TRP A 58 -6.06 -7.25 7.56
N PHE A 59 -5.03 -7.80 8.19
CA PHE A 59 -5.10 -8.29 9.56
C PHE A 59 -5.47 -7.17 10.55
N LEU A 60 -4.81 -6.01 10.47
CA LEU A 60 -5.05 -4.87 11.36
C LEU A 60 -6.43 -4.25 11.12
N PHE A 61 -6.90 -4.20 9.87
CA PHE A 61 -8.24 -3.73 9.56
C PHE A 61 -9.30 -4.62 10.22
N ALA A 62 -9.18 -5.94 10.07
CA ALA A 62 -10.10 -6.89 10.70
C ALA A 62 -10.00 -6.84 12.23
N ALA A 63 -8.79 -6.83 12.79
CA ALA A 63 -8.57 -6.80 14.23
C ALA A 63 -9.04 -5.50 14.90
N GLY A 64 -9.01 -4.37 14.18
CA GLY A 64 -9.49 -3.08 14.66
C GLY A 64 -11.00 -2.89 14.58
N GLU A 65 -11.74 -3.86 14.02
CA GLU A 65 -13.20 -3.79 13.94
C GLU A 65 -13.83 -3.78 15.34
N GLY A 66 -14.72 -2.81 15.59
CA GLY A 66 -15.37 -2.61 16.89
C GLY A 66 -14.61 -1.71 17.87
N TYR A 67 -13.34 -1.38 17.62
CA TYR A 67 -12.56 -0.49 18.49
C TYR A 67 -12.44 0.94 17.94
N LEU A 68 -12.32 1.07 16.62
CA LEU A 68 -12.15 2.35 15.93
C LEU A 68 -13.19 2.49 14.82
N ASN A 69 -13.63 3.73 14.57
CA ASN A 69 -14.40 3.99 13.36
C ASN A 69 -13.51 3.80 12.12
N TYR A 70 -14.14 3.56 10.97
CA TYR A 70 -13.47 3.25 9.72
C TYR A 70 -12.37 4.26 9.35
N GLY A 71 -12.66 5.57 9.46
CA GLY A 71 -11.73 6.63 9.06
C GLY A 71 -10.48 6.68 9.93
N LEU A 72 -10.63 6.59 11.26
CA LEU A 72 -9.49 6.56 12.18
C LEU A 72 -8.65 5.30 12.01
N ARG A 73 -9.30 4.15 11.81
CA ARG A 73 -8.63 2.87 11.54
C ARG A 73 -7.79 2.94 10.27
N LEU A 74 -8.35 3.50 9.19
CA LEU A 74 -7.66 3.71 7.92
C LEU A 74 -6.42 4.59 8.11
N VAL A 75 -6.58 5.79 8.69
CA VAL A 75 -5.45 6.72 8.88
C VAL A 75 -4.34 6.10 9.72
N PHE A 76 -4.68 5.39 10.79
CA PHE A 76 -3.70 4.73 11.64
C PHE A 76 -2.90 3.66 10.89
N ILE A 77 -3.59 2.80 10.14
CA ILE A 77 -2.96 1.72 9.38
C ILE A 77 -2.06 2.28 8.28
N GLU A 78 -2.51 3.29 7.55
CA GLU A 78 -1.69 3.92 6.49
C GLU A 78 -0.44 4.59 7.07
N LEU A 79 -0.53 5.22 8.24
CA LEU A 79 0.65 5.78 8.91
C LEU A 79 1.67 4.70 9.29
N LEU A 80 1.21 3.52 9.73
CA LEU A 80 2.10 2.38 10.00
C LEU A 80 2.76 1.87 8.72
N VAL A 81 1.99 1.70 7.65
CA VAL A 81 2.49 1.27 6.33
C VAL A 81 3.54 2.23 5.82
N VAL A 82 3.26 3.54 5.86
CA VAL A 82 4.20 4.59 5.46
C VAL A 82 5.51 4.52 6.26
N GLY A 83 5.42 4.25 7.57
CA GLY A 83 6.59 4.05 8.41
C GLY A 83 7.46 2.88 7.98
N VAL A 84 6.84 1.71 7.74
CA VAL A 84 7.54 0.47 7.34
C VAL A 84 8.18 0.62 5.95
N GLU A 85 7.43 1.13 4.97
CA GLU A 85 7.92 1.36 3.62
C GLU A 85 9.02 2.44 3.57
N ALA A 86 8.92 3.49 4.37
CA ALA A 86 9.98 4.49 4.48
C ALA A 86 11.29 3.86 4.97
N VAL A 87 11.25 2.91 5.90
CA VAL A 87 12.44 2.15 6.32
C VAL A 87 12.97 1.31 5.17
N ALA A 88 12.09 0.63 4.41
CA ALA A 88 12.49 -0.15 3.25
C ALA A 88 13.20 0.71 2.17
N PHE A 89 12.67 1.89 1.86
CA PHE A 89 13.33 2.83 0.93
C PHE A 89 14.63 3.41 1.51
N HIS A 90 14.67 3.72 2.81
CA HIS A 90 15.88 4.22 3.46
C HIS A 90 17.03 3.21 3.37
N TRP A 91 16.76 1.93 3.67
CA TRP A 91 17.79 0.90 3.66
C TRP A 91 18.09 0.35 2.26
N GLY A 92 17.04 0.10 1.46
CA GLY A 92 17.18 -0.49 0.13
C GLY A 92 17.71 0.49 -0.91
N ALA A 93 17.19 1.71 -0.96
CA ALA A 93 17.56 2.73 -1.95
C ALA A 93 18.59 3.74 -1.42
N ARG A 94 19.01 3.61 -0.15
CA ARG A 94 19.99 4.50 0.52
C ARG A 94 19.58 5.98 0.53
N TYR A 95 18.28 6.25 0.47
CA TYR A 95 17.77 7.62 0.55
C TYR A 95 17.85 8.19 1.97
N PRO A 96 18.07 9.50 2.14
CA PRO A 96 17.89 10.15 3.44
C PRO A 96 16.47 9.89 3.96
N LEU A 97 16.33 9.65 5.26
CA LEU A 97 15.05 9.28 5.88
C LEU A 97 13.90 10.22 5.48
N ARG A 98 14.16 11.54 5.41
CA ARG A 98 13.18 12.54 4.96
C ARG A 98 12.64 12.27 3.55
N ARG A 99 13.49 11.86 2.61
CA ARG A 99 13.08 11.51 1.24
C ARG A 99 12.36 10.18 1.21
N SER A 100 12.78 9.20 2.02
CA SER A 100 12.11 7.90 2.11
C SER A 100 10.69 8.02 2.67
N VAL A 101 10.49 8.83 3.72
CA VAL A 101 9.16 9.14 4.27
C VAL A 101 8.30 9.83 3.22
N LEU A 102 8.84 10.83 2.53
CA LEU A 102 8.11 11.52 1.48
C LEU A 102 7.74 10.59 0.32
N LEU A 103 8.67 9.71 -0.11
CA LEU A 103 8.43 8.75 -1.16
C LEU A 103 7.28 7.82 -0.80
N SER A 104 7.39 7.17 0.37
CA SER A 104 6.37 6.24 0.83
C SER A 104 5.02 6.92 1.03
N LEU A 105 5.00 8.12 1.60
CA LEU A 105 3.76 8.88 1.75
C LEU A 105 3.09 9.15 0.40
N LEU A 106 3.85 9.54 -0.63
CA LEU A 106 3.32 9.82 -1.96
C LEU A 106 2.85 8.55 -2.68
N THR A 107 3.60 7.45 -2.60
CA THR A 107 3.24 6.18 -3.24
C THR A 107 2.00 5.57 -2.61
N ASN A 108 1.97 5.51 -1.28
CA ASN A 108 0.85 4.96 -0.52
C ASN A 108 -0.40 5.84 -0.67
N SER A 109 -0.28 7.17 -0.61
CA SER A 109 -1.42 8.08 -0.84
C SER A 109 -2.02 7.91 -2.23
N ALA A 110 -1.19 7.75 -3.27
CA ALA A 110 -1.67 7.51 -4.63
C ALA A 110 -2.39 6.15 -4.74
N SER A 111 -1.81 5.08 -4.16
CA SER A 111 -2.42 3.74 -4.09
C SER A 111 -3.80 3.78 -3.42
N LEU A 112 -3.88 4.41 -2.24
CA LEU A 112 -5.11 4.57 -1.47
C LEU A 112 -6.18 5.35 -2.24
N LEU A 113 -5.82 6.48 -2.86
CA LEU A 113 -6.76 7.30 -3.62
C LEU A 113 -7.34 6.53 -4.81
N VAL A 114 -6.50 5.82 -5.57
CA VAL A 114 -6.97 5.00 -6.70
C VAL A 114 -7.84 3.85 -6.22
N GLY A 115 -7.44 3.15 -5.16
CA GLY A 115 -8.25 2.10 -4.55
C GLY A 115 -9.63 2.60 -4.12
N LYS A 116 -9.68 3.77 -3.48
CA LYS A 116 -10.94 4.42 -3.08
C LYS A 116 -11.80 4.80 -4.28
N LEU A 117 -11.22 5.36 -5.34
CA LEU A 117 -11.95 5.72 -6.56
C LEU A 117 -12.55 4.50 -7.24
N ILE A 118 -11.79 3.41 -7.36
CA ILE A 118 -12.28 2.15 -7.92
C ILE A 118 -13.43 1.60 -7.08
N PHE A 119 -13.30 1.62 -5.76
CA PHE A 119 -14.38 1.21 -4.86
C PHE A 119 -15.63 2.07 -5.03
N GLN A 120 -15.50 3.39 -5.22
CA GLN A 120 -16.64 4.28 -5.45
C GLN A 120 -17.32 4.09 -6.80
N VAL A 121 -16.56 3.71 -7.84
CA VAL A 121 -17.09 3.54 -9.21
C VAL A 121 -17.65 2.14 -9.45
N PHE A 122 -17.02 1.12 -8.88
CA PHE A 122 -17.31 -0.29 -9.17
C PHE A 122 -17.79 -1.09 -7.95
N GLY A 123 -17.69 -0.53 -6.74
CA GLY A 123 -18.26 -1.14 -5.54
C GLY A 123 -19.77 -1.04 -5.64
N CYS A 124 -20.42 -2.15 -5.98
CA CYS A 124 -21.86 -2.29 -5.83
C CYS A 124 -22.21 -2.06 -4.35
N GLU A 125 -23.11 -1.10 -4.09
CA GLU A 125 -23.85 -1.01 -2.82
C GLU A 125 -24.73 -2.23 -2.60
#